data_AF-A0A7S0M618-F1
#
_entry.id   AF-A0A7S0M618-F1
#
_cell.length_a   1.000
_cell.length_b   1.000
_cell.length_c   1.000
_cell.angle_alpha   90.00
_cell.angle_beta   90.00
_cell.angle_gamma   90.00
#
_symmetry.space_group_name_H-M   'P 1'
#
loop_
_entity.id
_entity.type
_entity.pdbx_description
1 polymer ?
#
loop_
_entity_poly.entity_id
_entity_poly.type
_entity_poly.pdbx_seq_one_letter_code
_entity_poly.pdbx_strand_id
1 'polypeptide(L)'
;RVPGKVLRQMRAAVVPAASGMTVGMGSVWTSRGSLTPGPGVSVWALDLTGQAGMAGSVLGNRDQRVPLGHYAAPGYDRPGASACRALELRDRSVWRDSEHNPAVLARLLPPPRRFREALRVPARAGG
;
A
#
# COMPACT_ATOMS: atom_id res chain seq x y z
N ARG A 1 -11.43 21.44 13.29
CA ARG A 1 -10.20 20.90 13.93
C ARG A 1 -10.54 19.56 14.58
N VAL A 2 -9.79 18.48 14.33
CA VAL A 2 -10.00 17.18 15.00
C VAL A 2 -9.53 17.28 16.47
N PRO A 3 -10.35 16.95 17.48
CA PRO A 3 -9.93 16.97 18.87
C PRO A 3 -8.79 15.98 19.16
N GLY A 4 -7.78 16.38 19.96
CA GLY A 4 -6.65 15.51 20.30
C GLY A 4 -7.03 14.21 21.01
N LYS A 5 -8.18 14.18 21.73
CA LYS A 5 -8.73 12.96 22.34
C LYS A 5 -9.13 11.90 21.31
N VAL A 6 -9.63 12.33 20.14
CA VAL A 6 -10.02 11.44 19.03
C VAL A 6 -8.76 10.85 18.38
N LEU A 7 -7.73 11.67 18.16
CA LEU A 7 -6.46 11.20 17.61
C LEU A 7 -5.78 10.15 18.49
N ARG A 8 -5.90 10.25 19.82
CA ARG A 8 -5.35 9.27 20.77
C ARG A 8 -6.10 7.93 20.79
N GLN A 9 -7.31 7.88 20.25
CA GLN A 9 -8.10 6.64 20.15
C GLN A 9 -7.79 5.86 18.86
N MET A 10 -7.10 6.48 17.91
CA MET A 10 -6.61 5.82 16.72
C MET A 10 -5.24 5.19 16.97
N ARG A 11 -5.07 3.94 16.56
CA ARG A 11 -3.82 3.18 16.61
C ARG A 11 -3.46 2.73 15.20
N ALA A 12 -2.16 2.76 14.91
CA ALA A 12 -1.60 2.27 13.66
C ALA A 12 -0.38 1.40 13.96
N ALA A 13 -0.25 0.26 13.28
CA ALA A 13 0.89 -0.62 13.41
C ALA A 13 1.24 -1.26 12.06
N VAL A 14 2.53 -1.42 11.79
CA VAL A 14 3.01 -2.17 10.62
C VAL A 14 2.97 -3.65 10.96
N VAL A 15 2.23 -4.44 10.17
CA VAL A 15 2.03 -5.88 10.39
C VAL A 15 2.38 -6.68 9.14
N PRO A 16 2.70 -7.99 9.24
CA PRO A 16 2.77 -8.87 8.09
C PRO A 16 1.44 -8.87 7.32
N ALA A 17 1.49 -8.68 6.00
CA ALA A 17 0.27 -8.57 5.19
C ALA A 17 -0.61 -9.83 5.32
N ALA A 18 0.00 -11.02 5.30
CA ALA A 18 -0.68 -12.32 5.32
C ALA A 18 -1.22 -12.77 6.70
N SER A 19 -1.09 -11.95 7.75
CA SER A 19 -1.49 -12.39 9.11
C SER A 19 -3.01 -12.43 9.27
N GLY A 20 -3.63 -13.63 9.23
CA GLY A 20 -5.05 -13.80 9.51
C GLY A 20 -6.00 -13.31 8.41
N MET A 21 -5.51 -13.15 7.17
CA MET A 21 -6.31 -12.74 6.01
C MET A 21 -5.69 -13.28 4.71
N THR A 22 -6.54 -13.62 3.73
CA THR A 22 -6.09 -13.94 2.37
C THR A 22 -5.57 -12.68 1.68
N VAL A 23 -4.37 -12.75 1.11
CA VAL A 23 -3.72 -11.62 0.46
C VAL A 23 -3.56 -11.87 -1.04
N GLY A 24 -4.21 -11.04 -1.84
CA GLY A 24 -3.97 -10.93 -3.27
C GLY A 24 -2.75 -10.08 -3.55
N MET A 25 -2.11 -10.30 -4.70
CA MET A 25 -1.17 -9.33 -5.26
C MET A 25 -1.33 -9.27 -6.77
N GLY A 26 -1.41 -8.06 -7.29
CA GLY A 26 -1.44 -7.78 -8.72
C GLY A 26 -0.09 -7.24 -9.19
N SER A 27 0.36 -7.68 -10.37
CA SER A 27 1.48 -7.04 -11.05
C SER A 27 1.01 -5.67 -11.56
N VAL A 28 1.75 -4.63 -11.23
CA VAL A 28 1.47 -3.24 -11.62
C VAL A 28 2.37 -2.83 -12.78
N TRP A 29 3.59 -3.33 -12.79
CA TRP A 29 4.57 -3.03 -13.83
C TRP A 29 5.66 -4.10 -13.88
N THR A 30 6.23 -4.33 -15.05
CA THR A 30 7.44 -5.14 -15.20
C THR A 30 8.39 -4.51 -16.20
N SER A 31 9.68 -4.78 -16.06
CA SER A 31 10.71 -4.41 -17.02
C SER A 31 10.77 -5.36 -18.23
N ARG A 32 9.81 -6.29 -18.39
CA ARG A 32 9.83 -7.27 -19.48
C ARG A 32 9.74 -6.55 -20.82
N GLY A 33 10.67 -6.86 -21.72
CA GLY A 33 10.80 -6.17 -23.00
C GLY A 33 11.55 -4.82 -22.94
N SER A 34 11.98 -4.37 -21.75
CA SER A 34 12.91 -3.25 -21.65
C SER A 34 14.34 -3.69 -21.98
N LEU A 35 15.13 -2.81 -22.60
CA LEU A 35 16.56 -3.00 -22.86
C LEU A 35 17.42 -2.80 -21.59
N THR A 36 16.82 -2.88 -20.41
CA THR A 36 17.51 -2.63 -19.15
C THR A 36 18.49 -3.76 -18.88
N PRO A 37 19.80 -3.51 -18.78
CA PRO A 37 20.77 -4.55 -18.45
C PRO A 37 20.58 -5.02 -17.01
N GLY A 38 20.54 -6.34 -16.81
CA GLY A 38 20.42 -6.96 -15.48
C GLY A 38 19.25 -7.95 -15.37
N PRO A 39 19.04 -8.53 -14.18
CA PRO A 39 17.86 -9.32 -13.91
C PRO A 39 16.64 -8.41 -14.08
N GLY A 40 15.57 -8.94 -14.70
CA GLY A 40 14.32 -8.19 -14.83
C GLY A 40 13.80 -7.69 -13.48
N VAL A 41 12.91 -6.70 -13.48
CA VAL A 41 12.30 -6.15 -12.27
C VAL A 41 10.80 -6.17 -12.46
N SER A 42 10.08 -6.48 -11.38
CA SER A 42 8.63 -6.41 -11.34
C SER A 42 8.17 -5.62 -10.11
N VAL A 43 7.07 -4.89 -10.26
CA VAL A 43 6.45 -4.07 -9.23
C VAL A 43 5.04 -4.58 -9.01
N TRP A 44 4.71 -4.84 -7.74
CA TRP A 44 3.48 -5.49 -7.33
C TRP A 44 2.72 -4.63 -6.33
N ALA A 45 1.39 -4.63 -6.43
CA ALA A 45 0.51 -4.04 -5.43
C ALA A 45 -0.09 -5.16 -4.57
N LEU A 46 -0.13 -4.93 -3.25
CA LEU A 46 -0.92 -5.74 -2.33
C LEU A 46 -2.41 -5.45 -2.56
N ASP A 47 -3.19 -6.51 -2.67
CA ASP A 47 -4.65 -6.49 -2.58
C ASP A 47 -5.05 -7.13 -1.25
N LEU A 48 -5.50 -6.28 -0.33
CA LEU A 48 -5.94 -6.66 1.02
C LEU A 48 -7.46 -6.76 1.12
N THR A 49 -8.19 -6.51 0.03
CA THR A 49 -9.66 -6.51 -0.01
C THR A 49 -10.23 -7.70 -0.78
N GLY A 50 -9.38 -8.50 -1.43
CA GLY A 50 -9.84 -9.49 -2.41
C GLY A 50 -10.46 -8.83 -3.64
N GLN A 51 -10.25 -7.52 -3.83
CA GLN A 51 -10.67 -6.77 -5.00
C GLN A 51 -9.43 -6.21 -5.67
N ALA A 52 -9.04 -6.90 -6.74
CA ALA A 52 -7.91 -6.51 -7.55
C ALA A 52 -8.16 -5.11 -8.14
N GLY A 53 -7.30 -4.18 -7.80
CA GLY A 53 -7.14 -2.94 -8.55
C GLY A 53 -7.66 -1.70 -7.85
N MET A 54 -6.84 -0.66 -8.02
CA MET A 54 -7.05 0.75 -7.73
C MET A 54 -6.59 1.26 -6.36
N ALA A 55 -5.78 2.30 -6.48
CA ALA A 55 -5.24 3.19 -5.47
C ALA A 55 -6.34 4.06 -4.82
N GLY A 56 -7.37 3.39 -4.29
CA GLY A 56 -8.49 4.00 -3.62
C GLY A 56 -8.93 3.10 -2.49
N SER A 57 -8.07 2.88 -1.50
CA SER A 57 -8.47 2.21 -0.26
C SER A 57 -9.45 3.14 0.46
N VAL A 58 -10.74 2.96 0.20
CA VAL A 58 -11.78 3.59 1.01
C VAL A 58 -11.61 2.97 2.40
N LEU A 59 -11.12 3.80 3.32
CA LEU A 59 -10.92 3.44 4.71
C LEU A 59 -12.29 3.35 5.40
N GLY A 60 -13.02 2.28 5.15
CA GLY A 60 -14.44 2.12 5.49
C GLY A 60 -14.73 1.45 6.83
N ASN A 61 -13.78 0.78 7.50
CA ASN A 61 -14.09 0.02 8.72
C ASN A 61 -13.20 0.38 9.90
N ARG A 62 -13.77 0.41 11.11
CA ARG A 62 -13.07 0.62 12.40
C ARG A 62 -11.69 -0.03 12.51
N ASP A 63 -11.61 -1.30 12.12
CA ASP A 63 -10.37 -2.07 12.06
C ASP A 63 -10.12 -2.38 10.58
N GLN A 64 -9.06 -1.79 10.00
CA GLN A 64 -8.75 -1.94 8.59
C GLN A 64 -7.27 -2.08 8.35
N ARG A 65 -6.92 -2.81 7.29
CA ARG A 65 -5.55 -2.86 6.78
C ARG A 65 -5.45 -2.15 5.45
N VAL A 66 -4.39 -1.37 5.28
CA VAL A 66 -4.07 -0.70 4.03
C VAL A 66 -2.68 -1.08 3.52
N PRO A 67 -2.51 -1.20 2.20
CA PRO A 67 -1.19 -1.34 1.60
C PRO A 67 -0.33 -0.12 1.94
N LEU A 68 0.92 -0.36 2.36
CA LEU A 68 1.89 0.72 2.61
C LEU A 68 2.51 1.27 1.32
N GLY A 69 2.36 0.54 0.22
CA GLY A 69 2.92 0.91 -1.08
C GLY A 69 3.06 -0.30 -2.00
N HIS A 70 3.84 -0.11 -3.05
CA HIS A 70 4.20 -1.14 -4.00
C HIS A 70 5.46 -1.89 -3.56
N TYR A 71 5.58 -3.14 -4.02
CA TYR A 71 6.70 -4.03 -3.74
C TYR A 71 7.49 -4.26 -5.02
N ALA A 72 8.78 -3.95 -4.99
CA ALA A 72 9.69 -4.32 -6.07
C ALA A 72 10.30 -5.69 -5.78
N ALA A 73 10.35 -6.56 -6.80
CA ALA A 73 11.07 -7.83 -6.74
C ALA A 73 12.05 -7.95 -7.91
N PRO A 74 13.22 -8.58 -7.68
CA PRO A 74 14.08 -9.04 -8.76
C PRO A 74 13.37 -10.19 -9.50
N GLY A 75 13.52 -10.21 -10.82
CA GLY A 75 12.81 -11.10 -11.72
C GLY A 75 11.35 -10.71 -11.97
N TYR A 76 10.62 -11.66 -12.54
CA TYR A 76 9.20 -11.50 -12.91
C TYR A 76 8.26 -12.29 -12.00
N ASP A 77 8.82 -12.97 -11.00
CA ASP A 77 8.06 -13.80 -10.09
C ASP A 77 7.38 -12.94 -9.02
N ARG A 78 6.20 -13.40 -8.61
CA ARG A 78 5.43 -12.74 -7.56
C ARG A 78 6.19 -12.82 -6.23
N PRO A 79 6.36 -11.71 -5.48
CA PRO A 79 6.91 -11.76 -4.14
C PRO A 79 6.02 -12.60 -3.21
N GLY A 80 6.63 -13.35 -2.31
CA GLY A 80 5.89 -14.07 -1.27
C GLY A 80 5.07 -13.11 -0.40
N ALA A 81 3.79 -13.43 -0.16
CA ALA A 81 2.90 -12.59 0.66
C ALA A 81 3.40 -12.40 2.10
N SER A 82 4.21 -13.33 2.62
CA SER A 82 4.87 -13.26 3.93
C SER A 82 5.95 -12.18 4.03
N ALA A 83 6.58 -11.83 2.91
CA ALA A 83 7.57 -10.75 2.84
C ALA A 83 6.91 -9.35 2.82
N CYS A 84 5.62 -9.29 2.52
CA CYS A 84 4.89 -8.04 2.40
C CYS A 84 4.41 -7.52 3.77
N ARG A 85 4.19 -6.20 3.85
CA ARG A 85 3.73 -5.49 5.05
C ARG A 85 2.47 -4.67 4.77
N ALA A 86 1.64 -4.50 5.77
CA ALA A 86 0.46 -3.64 5.71
C ALA A 86 0.44 -2.72 6.92
N LEU A 87 -0.24 -1.59 6.81
CA LEU A 87 -0.57 -0.76 7.95
C LEU A 87 -1.93 -1.22 8.48
N GLU A 88 -1.95 -1.75 9.69
CA GLU A 88 -3.18 -2.01 10.42
C GLU A 88 -3.59 -0.75 11.18
N LEU A 89 -4.78 -0.26 10.87
CA LEU A 89 -5.42 0.88 11.48
C LEU A 89 -6.56 0.38 12.37
N ARG A 90 -6.63 0.91 13.59
CA ARG A 90 -7.71 0.65 14.53
C ARG A 90 -8.19 1.95 15.13
N ASP A 91 -9.45 2.30 14.91
CA ASP A 91 -10.03 3.54 15.39
C ASP A 91 -11.07 3.29 16.48
N ARG A 92 -10.68 3.45 17.75
CA ARG A 92 -11.60 3.26 18.87
C ARG A 92 -12.55 4.43 19.09
N SER A 93 -12.47 5.48 18.28
CA SER A 93 -13.40 6.63 18.35
C SER A 93 -14.72 6.37 17.60
N VAL A 94 -14.79 5.32 16.77
CA VAL A 94 -15.95 4.91 16.00
C VAL A 94 -16.51 3.56 16.49
N TRP A 95 -17.82 3.37 16.31
CA TRP A 95 -18.51 2.13 16.68
C TRP A 95 -18.06 0.96 15.80
N ARG A 96 -18.36 -0.27 16.24
CA ARG A 96 -17.77 -1.51 15.70
C ARG A 96 -18.03 -1.76 14.20
N ASP A 97 -19.04 -1.12 13.63
CA ASP A 97 -19.44 -1.27 12.23
C ASP A 97 -19.61 0.09 11.54
N SER A 98 -18.86 1.10 12.00
CA SER A 98 -18.92 2.47 11.46
C SER A 98 -17.66 2.81 10.67
N GLU A 99 -17.85 3.66 9.68
CA GLU A 99 -16.76 4.20 8.87
C GLU A 99 -15.85 5.12 9.68
N HIS A 100 -14.57 5.12 9.31
CA HIS A 100 -13.63 6.08 9.85
C HIS A 100 -14.06 7.50 9.51
N ASN A 101 -13.82 8.43 10.44
CA ASN A 101 -14.03 9.84 10.14
C ASN A 101 -12.99 10.33 9.10
N PRO A 102 -13.40 10.77 7.90
CA PRO A 102 -12.47 11.14 6.83
C PRO A 102 -11.52 12.28 7.21
N ALA A 103 -11.96 13.20 8.07
CA ALA A 103 -11.14 14.31 8.55
C ALA A 103 -10.06 13.86 9.55
N VAL A 104 -10.29 12.77 10.28
CA VAL A 104 -9.29 12.12 11.14
C VAL A 104 -8.25 11.44 10.26
N LEU A 105 -8.70 10.68 9.25
CA LEU A 105 -7.83 9.98 8.31
C LEU A 105 -6.91 10.93 7.54
N ALA A 106 -7.46 11.99 6.95
CA ALA A 106 -6.69 12.98 6.19
C ALA A 106 -5.63 13.71 7.05
N ARG A 107 -5.79 13.70 8.37
CA ARG A 107 -4.83 14.30 9.31
C ARG A 107 -3.71 13.34 9.71
N LEU A 108 -3.98 12.03 9.73
CA LEU A 108 -3.01 11.00 10.09
C LEU A 108 -2.25 10.45 8.89
N LEU A 109 -2.94 10.30 7.76
CA LEU A 109 -2.40 9.87 6.48
C LEU A 109 -2.68 10.99 5.45
N PRO A 110 -2.00 12.15 5.59
CA PRO A 110 -2.19 13.22 4.63
C PRO A 110 -1.78 12.73 3.24
N PRO A 111 -2.48 13.15 2.17
CA PRO A 111 -2.09 12.81 0.82
C PRO A 111 -0.64 13.26 0.58
N PRO A 112 0.17 12.44 -0.13
CA PRO A 112 1.55 12.79 -0.43
C PRO A 112 1.59 14.11 -1.19
N ARG A 113 2.32 15.09 -0.64
CA ARG A 113 2.40 16.44 -1.21
C ARG A 113 3.38 16.56 -2.37
N ARG A 114 4.35 15.65 -2.43
CA ARG A 114 5.43 15.63 -3.42
C ARG A 114 5.83 14.19 -3.70
N PHE A 115 5.99 13.88 -4.96
CA PHE A 115 6.66 12.66 -5.41
C PHE A 115 8.08 13.03 -5.80
N ARG A 116 9.06 12.20 -5.42
CA ARG A 116 10.42 12.31 -5.91
C ARG A 116 10.68 11.12 -6.80
N GLU A 117 11.23 11.38 -7.97
CA GLU A 117 11.72 10.32 -8.84
C GLU A 117 12.87 9.60 -8.13
N ALA A 118 12.69 8.31 -7.85
CA ALA A 118 13.69 7.50 -7.16
C ALA A 118 14.77 6.98 -8.11
N LEU A 119 14.40 6.71 -9.37
CA LEU A 119 15.30 6.16 -10.38
C LEU A 119 14.79 6.54 -11.78
N ARG A 120 15.68 7.11 -12.61
CA ARG A 120 15.49 7.27 -14.04
C ARG A 120 16.44 6.33 -14.78
N VAL A 121 15.92 5.40 -15.56
CA VAL A 121 16.77 4.61 -16.48
C VAL A 121 16.80 5.33 -17.82
N PRO A 122 17.98 5.79 -18.31
CA PRO A 122 18.07 6.43 -19.61
C PRO A 122 17.71 5.42 -20.71
N ALA A 123 16.87 5.82 -21.65
CA ALA A 123 16.66 5.04 -22.87
C ALA A 123 18.02 4.92 -23.57
N ARG A 124 18.48 3.69 -23.86
CA ARG A 124 19.62 3.52 -24.76
C ARG A 124 19.24 4.12 -26.11
N ALA A 125 19.99 5.13 -26.55
CA ALA A 125 19.98 5.53 -27.96
C ALA A 125 20.32 4.27 -28.76
N GLY A 126 19.40 3.84 -29.62
CA GLY A 126 19.62 2.71 -30.51
C GLY A 126 20.88 2.96 -31.34
N GLY A 127 21.80 1.99 -31.31
CA GLY A 127 22.84 1.82 -32.32
C GLY A 127 22.38 0.83 -33.38
#